data_AF-A0A290MY68-F1
#
_entry.id   AF-A0A290MY68-F1
#
_cell.length_a   1.000
_cell.length_b   1.000
_cell.length_c   1.000
_cell.angle_alpha   90.00
_cell.angle_beta   90.00
_cell.angle_gamma   90.00
#
_symmetry.space_group_name_H-M   'P 1'
#
loop_
_entity.id
_entity.type
_entity.pdbx_description
1 polymer ?
#
loop_
_entity_poly.entity_id
_entity_poly.type
_entity_poly.pdbx_seq_one_letter_code
_entity_poly.pdbx_strand_id
1 'polypeptide(L)'
;MKFLDQCKIYIRSGNGGGGSVSFRREKYIEYGGPDGGDGGRGGDVWIEAVEGLNTLIDYRYQQHFKAGTGVHGMGRARHGAAGEDVLLKVPVGTEVLEEDKETLIADLDHAGMRILLAKGGNGGWGNLHFKGPVNQAPKYANPGQDGEERWIWLRLKLIADVGLVGLPNAGKSTFLAAASAAKPKIADYPFTTLTPNLGVVDLSSSERFVLADIPGLIEGASEGAGLGTRFLGHVERSATLIHLIDATQENVAGAYETIRGELEAYGDELADKAEILALNKIDALDEETLAEKIAELEAVSGIKPRLVSGVSGQGVTELLRAAYRQVRIRRGDLEEEIADDEDHVDETPGGWTP
;
A
#
# COMPACT_ATOMS: atom_id res chain seq x y z
N MET A 1 3.87 -13.29 -12.56
CA MET A 1 4.45 -11.94 -12.40
C MET A 1 4.83 -11.77 -10.92
N LYS A 2 6.03 -11.29 -10.57
CA LYS A 2 6.48 -11.20 -9.16
C LYS A 2 6.02 -9.86 -8.57
N PHE A 3 5.14 -9.90 -7.56
CA PHE A 3 4.98 -8.81 -6.59
C PHE A 3 6.35 -8.52 -6.00
N LEU A 4 6.73 -7.26 -6.06
CA LEU A 4 7.99 -6.78 -5.54
C LEU A 4 7.63 -6.00 -4.28
N ASP A 5 7.56 -6.72 -3.16
CA ASP A 5 7.25 -6.11 -1.86
C ASP A 5 8.47 -5.34 -1.32
N GLN A 6 9.62 -5.52 -1.97
CA GLN A 6 10.87 -4.82 -1.70
C GLN A 6 11.50 -4.37 -3.01
N CYS A 7 11.80 -3.08 -3.15
CA CYS A 7 12.57 -2.56 -4.28
C CYS A 7 13.77 -1.75 -3.79
N LYS A 8 14.91 -1.93 -4.46
CA LYS A 8 16.07 -1.04 -4.31
C LYS A 8 15.96 0.07 -5.34
N ILE A 9 16.02 1.32 -4.91
CA ILE A 9 16.04 2.48 -5.80
C ILE A 9 17.19 3.41 -5.44
N TYR A 10 17.68 4.12 -6.44
CA TYR A 10 18.67 5.17 -6.28
C TYR A 10 17.97 6.51 -6.34
N ILE A 11 18.20 7.32 -5.31
CA ILE A 11 17.71 8.70 -5.25
C ILE A 11 18.89 9.66 -5.31
N ARG A 12 18.70 10.77 -6.02
CA ARG A 12 19.64 11.89 -6.05
C ARG A 12 18.88 13.21 -6.08
N SER A 13 19.18 14.06 -5.12
CA SER A 13 18.71 15.44 -5.11
C SER A 13 19.52 16.31 -6.09
N GLY A 14 18.98 17.48 -6.41
CA GLY A 14 19.61 18.41 -7.32
C GLY A 14 20.85 19.04 -6.70
N ASN A 15 21.89 19.25 -7.52
CA ASN A 15 22.99 20.13 -7.11
C ASN A 15 22.51 21.59 -7.14
N GLY A 16 23.11 22.44 -6.31
CA GLY A 16 22.93 23.88 -6.40
C GLY A 16 23.61 24.45 -7.65
N GLY A 17 22.99 25.46 -8.24
CA GLY A 17 23.61 26.24 -9.30
C GLY A 17 24.78 27.06 -8.76
N GLY A 18 25.86 27.18 -9.51
CA GLY A 18 26.98 28.06 -9.16
C GLY A 18 26.64 29.55 -9.27
N GLY A 19 27.23 30.37 -8.41
CA GLY A 19 27.16 31.82 -8.52
C GLY A 19 27.97 32.34 -9.71
N SER A 20 27.56 33.47 -10.27
CA SER A 20 28.24 34.08 -11.42
C SER A 20 29.27 35.10 -10.99
N VAL A 21 30.41 35.16 -11.71
CA VAL A 21 31.31 36.32 -11.67
C VAL A 21 31.02 37.16 -12.90
N SER A 22 30.36 38.30 -12.71
CA SER A 22 30.04 39.21 -13.81
C SER A 22 30.23 40.68 -13.39
N PHE A 23 30.48 41.53 -14.38
CA PHE A 23 30.62 42.96 -14.20
C PHE A 23 29.82 43.70 -15.26
N ARG A 24 29.19 44.82 -14.87
CA ARG A 24 28.48 45.69 -15.80
C ARG A 24 29.43 46.23 -16.86
N ARG A 25 29.00 46.15 -18.12
CA ARG A 25 29.71 46.72 -19.27
C ARG A 25 28.81 47.70 -19.98
N GLU A 26 29.16 48.98 -19.88
CA GLU A 26 28.41 50.09 -20.50
C GLU A 26 29.37 50.95 -21.29
N LYS A 27 28.90 51.46 -22.45
CA LYS A 27 29.74 52.17 -23.43
C LYS A 27 30.47 53.38 -22.84
N TYR A 28 29.91 54.02 -21.82
CA TYR A 28 30.43 55.25 -21.21
C TYR A 28 30.91 55.06 -19.76
N ILE A 29 31.03 53.81 -19.30
CA ILE A 29 31.53 53.49 -17.95
C ILE A 29 32.73 52.56 -18.09
N GLU A 30 33.92 53.06 -17.75
CA GLU A 30 35.19 52.33 -17.90
C GLU A 30 35.26 51.09 -17.00
N TYR A 31 34.77 51.18 -15.76
CA TYR A 31 34.70 50.06 -14.82
C TYR A 31 33.31 49.98 -14.16
N GLY A 32 32.47 49.10 -14.67
CA GLY A 32 31.18 48.80 -14.05
C GLY A 32 31.32 47.95 -12.78
N GLY A 33 30.41 48.16 -11.83
CA GLY A 33 30.34 47.33 -10.62
C GLY A 33 30.01 45.86 -10.90
N PRO A 34 30.20 44.98 -9.90
CA PRO A 34 29.82 43.57 -10.02
C PRO A 34 28.31 43.42 -10.25
N ASP A 35 27.92 42.47 -11.08
CA ASP A 35 26.52 42.15 -11.39
C ASP A 35 26.29 40.66 -11.64
N GLY A 36 27.13 39.78 -11.10
CA GLY A 36 26.88 38.34 -11.14
C GLY A 36 25.82 37.94 -10.12
N GLY A 37 24.74 37.31 -10.59
CA GLY A 37 23.69 36.76 -9.73
C GLY A 37 24.09 35.44 -9.05
N ASP A 38 23.31 35.07 -8.04
CA ASP A 38 23.42 33.81 -7.30
C ASP A 38 22.84 32.65 -8.11
N GLY A 39 23.33 31.43 -7.88
CA GLY A 39 22.74 30.22 -8.46
C GLY A 39 21.46 29.80 -7.74
N GLY A 40 20.62 29.05 -8.43
CA GLY A 40 19.40 28.48 -7.88
C GLY A 40 19.67 27.27 -6.98
N ARG A 41 18.73 26.97 -6.08
CA ARG A 41 18.77 25.75 -5.26
C ARG A 41 18.53 24.51 -6.13
N GLY A 42 19.16 23.38 -5.81
CA GLY A 42 18.78 22.09 -6.38
C GLY A 42 17.43 21.61 -5.87
N GLY A 43 16.74 20.80 -6.68
CA GLY A 43 15.46 20.20 -6.29
C GLY A 43 15.63 19.14 -5.20
N ASP A 44 14.62 19.02 -4.35
CA ASP A 44 14.53 18.03 -3.27
C ASP A 44 13.95 16.69 -3.79
N VAL A 45 14.26 15.60 -3.09
CA VAL A 45 13.59 14.31 -3.29
C VAL A 45 12.68 14.02 -2.12
N TRP A 46 11.39 13.91 -2.39
CA TRP A 46 10.33 13.63 -1.44
C TRP A 46 9.74 12.24 -1.67
N ILE A 47 9.21 11.65 -0.60
CA ILE A 47 8.35 10.48 -0.66
C ILE A 47 7.01 10.80 -0.02
N GLU A 48 5.92 10.29 -0.60
CA GLU A 48 4.56 10.52 -0.14
C GLU A 48 3.74 9.23 -0.21
N ALA A 49 3.06 8.91 0.89
CA ALA A 49 2.10 7.82 0.92
C ALA A 49 0.79 8.27 0.29
N VAL A 50 0.33 7.54 -0.72
CA VAL A 50 -0.91 7.82 -1.43
C VAL A 50 -1.85 6.63 -1.35
N GLU A 51 -3.15 6.93 -1.29
CA GLU A 51 -4.20 5.93 -1.41
C GLU A 51 -4.28 5.41 -2.85
N GLY A 52 -4.75 4.18 -3.01
CA GLY A 52 -4.92 3.53 -4.32
C GLY A 52 -3.68 2.84 -4.91
N LEU A 53 -2.48 3.03 -4.32
CA LEU A 53 -1.30 2.22 -4.65
C LEU A 53 -1.17 1.04 -3.68
N ASN A 54 -1.01 -0.17 -4.21
CA ASN A 54 -0.91 -1.41 -3.40
C ASN A 54 0.40 -2.17 -3.63
N THR A 55 1.22 -1.77 -4.60
CA THR A 55 2.46 -2.48 -4.95
C THR A 55 3.58 -1.49 -5.24
N LEU A 56 4.83 -1.91 -5.05
CA LEU A 56 6.03 -1.15 -5.43
C LEU A 56 6.52 -1.50 -6.85
N ILE A 57 5.65 -2.06 -7.72
CA ILE A 57 6.07 -2.58 -9.02
C ILE A 57 6.60 -1.49 -9.95
N ASP A 58 6.10 -0.26 -9.84
CA ASP A 58 6.50 0.86 -10.70
C ASP A 58 7.98 1.20 -10.53
N TYR A 59 8.49 1.07 -9.30
CA TYR A 59 9.89 1.27 -8.94
C TYR A 59 10.84 0.19 -9.48
N ARG A 60 10.30 -0.90 -10.04
CA ARG A 60 11.10 -1.90 -10.74
C ARG A 60 11.48 -1.42 -12.14
N TYR A 61 10.56 -0.73 -12.82
CA TYR A 61 10.78 -0.25 -14.18
C TYR A 61 11.61 1.03 -14.19
N GLN A 62 11.43 1.88 -13.17
CA GLN A 62 12.24 3.07 -12.95
C GLN A 62 12.97 2.96 -11.61
N GLN A 63 14.27 2.69 -11.67
CA GLN A 63 15.12 2.51 -10.47
C GLN A 63 15.90 3.75 -10.06
N HIS A 64 15.96 4.78 -10.92
CA HIS A 64 16.74 5.99 -10.69
C HIS A 64 15.83 7.20 -10.70
N PHE A 65 15.85 7.96 -9.60
CA PHE A 65 15.07 9.17 -9.41
C PHE A 65 16.03 10.31 -9.10
N LYS A 66 16.03 11.33 -9.98
CA LYS A 66 16.98 12.44 -9.92
C LYS A 66 16.21 13.75 -9.98
N ALA A 67 16.33 14.57 -8.93
CA ALA A 67 15.77 15.91 -8.93
C ALA A 67 16.59 16.87 -9.81
N GLY A 68 15.95 17.95 -10.25
CA GLY A 68 16.55 18.95 -11.12
C GLY A 68 17.71 19.69 -10.46
N THR A 69 18.77 19.95 -11.23
CA THR A 69 19.89 20.79 -10.76
C THR A 69 19.53 22.27 -10.87
N GLY A 70 19.90 23.06 -9.86
CA GLY A 70 19.69 24.50 -9.86
C GLY A 70 20.47 25.18 -10.99
N VAL A 71 19.87 26.19 -11.61
CA VAL A 71 20.50 26.92 -12.72
C VAL A 71 21.59 27.84 -12.18
N HIS A 72 22.68 28.00 -12.92
CA HIS A 72 23.74 28.96 -12.56
C HIS A 72 23.23 30.40 -12.57
N GLY A 73 23.80 31.22 -11.69
CA GLY A 73 23.61 32.66 -11.76
C GLY A 73 24.15 33.24 -13.07
N MET A 74 23.63 34.39 -13.46
CA MET A 74 24.03 35.08 -14.69
C MET A 74 24.37 36.55 -14.42
N GLY A 75 25.06 37.19 -15.37
CA GLY A 75 25.26 38.63 -15.36
C GLY A 75 23.94 39.41 -15.40
N ARG A 76 24.02 40.71 -15.11
CA ARG A 76 22.89 41.63 -14.91
C ARG A 76 22.04 41.32 -13.68
N ALA A 77 22.68 40.87 -12.61
CA ALA A 77 22.09 40.50 -11.33
C ALA A 77 20.96 39.45 -11.46
N ARG A 78 21.08 38.54 -12.44
CA ARG A 78 20.06 37.52 -12.69
C ARG A 78 20.39 36.26 -11.93
N HIS A 79 19.54 35.93 -10.97
CA HIS A 79 19.64 34.70 -10.20
C HIS A 79 19.20 33.49 -11.03
N GLY A 80 19.80 32.34 -10.75
CA GLY A 80 19.41 31.08 -11.36
C GLY A 80 18.09 30.55 -10.79
N ALA A 81 17.28 29.91 -11.63
CA ALA A 81 16.07 29.23 -11.21
C ALA A 81 16.38 27.99 -10.35
N ALA A 82 15.47 27.65 -9.43
CA ALA A 82 15.55 26.42 -8.67
C ALA A 82 15.33 25.19 -9.56
N GLY A 83 15.97 24.08 -9.21
CA GLY A 83 15.72 22.79 -9.83
C GLY A 83 14.36 22.22 -9.42
N GLU A 84 13.77 21.40 -10.29
CA GLU A 84 12.49 20.74 -10.03
C GLU A 84 12.64 19.62 -8.99
N ASP A 85 11.71 19.56 -8.03
CA ASP A 85 11.64 18.48 -7.04
C ASP A 85 11.17 17.17 -7.69
N VAL A 86 11.51 16.06 -7.06
CA VAL A 86 10.96 14.73 -7.39
C VAL A 86 10.12 14.23 -6.23
N LEU A 87 8.93 13.73 -6.55
CA LEU A 87 8.01 13.13 -5.59
C LEU A 87 7.84 11.63 -5.90
N LEU A 88 8.24 10.78 -4.97
CA LEU A 88 8.05 9.34 -5.01
C LEU A 88 6.71 9.00 -4.35
N LYS A 89 5.74 8.51 -5.13
CA LYS A 89 4.44 8.07 -4.60
C LYS A 89 4.49 6.61 -4.22
N VAL A 90 4.17 6.27 -2.97
CA VAL A 90 4.21 4.90 -2.47
C VAL A 90 2.90 4.50 -1.79
N PRO A 91 2.59 3.21 -1.72
CA PRO A 91 1.50 2.72 -0.88
C PRO A 91 1.64 3.13 0.58
N VAL A 92 0.51 3.30 1.27
CA VAL A 92 0.46 3.39 2.73
C VAL A 92 1.03 2.10 3.34
N GLY A 93 1.83 2.23 4.40
CA GLY A 93 2.57 1.12 5.02
C GLY A 93 3.94 0.84 4.39
N THR A 94 4.46 1.74 3.55
CA THR A 94 5.81 1.62 3.00
C THR A 94 6.85 2.09 4.00
N GLU A 95 7.81 1.22 4.32
CA GLU A 95 9.04 1.55 5.03
C GLU A 95 10.15 1.92 4.06
N VAL A 96 10.92 2.94 4.40
CA VAL A 96 12.14 3.36 3.72
C VAL A 96 13.32 2.99 4.58
N LEU A 97 14.20 2.17 4.05
CA LEU A 97 15.38 1.65 4.74
C LEU A 97 16.65 2.13 4.01
N GLU A 98 17.75 2.26 4.74
CA GLU A 98 19.07 2.47 4.16
C GLU A 98 19.54 1.22 3.38
N GLU A 99 20.70 1.32 2.72
CA GLU A 99 21.27 0.23 1.91
C GLU A 99 21.47 -1.09 2.69
N ASP A 100 21.66 -1.00 4.02
CA ASP A 100 21.83 -2.11 4.94
C ASP A 100 20.54 -2.93 5.19
N LYS A 101 19.36 -2.41 4.82
CA LYS A 101 18.01 -2.99 5.06
C LYS A 101 17.59 -3.10 6.53
N GLU A 102 18.37 -2.57 7.45
CA GLU A 102 18.11 -2.63 8.89
C GLU A 102 17.77 -1.25 9.45
N THR A 103 18.45 -0.20 8.95
CA THR A 103 18.26 1.16 9.43
C THR A 103 17.02 1.78 8.78
N LEU A 104 16.00 2.02 9.60
CA LEU A 104 14.77 2.70 9.18
C LEU A 104 14.99 4.20 9.03
N ILE A 105 14.80 4.71 7.81
CA ILE A 105 14.83 6.15 7.49
C ILE A 105 13.45 6.76 7.77
N ALA A 106 12.40 6.07 7.31
CA ALA A 106 11.03 6.56 7.39
C ALA A 106 10.02 5.41 7.34
N ASP A 107 8.89 5.60 8.02
CA ASP A 107 7.73 4.71 7.96
C ASP A 107 6.53 5.56 7.55
N LEU A 108 5.92 5.25 6.40
CA LEU A 108 4.77 6.00 5.89
C LEU A 108 3.48 5.29 6.29
N ASP A 109 2.89 5.66 7.42
CA ASP A 109 1.80 4.91 8.08
C ASP A 109 0.39 5.39 7.75
N HIS A 110 0.21 6.61 7.23
CA HIS A 110 -1.08 7.16 6.81
C HIS A 110 -1.00 7.87 5.46
N ALA A 111 -2.15 8.02 4.80
CA ALA A 111 -2.28 8.70 3.53
C ALA A 111 -1.91 10.19 3.62
N GLY A 112 -1.25 10.72 2.59
CA GLY A 112 -0.79 12.10 2.53
C GLY A 112 0.47 12.38 3.35
N MET A 113 0.98 11.40 4.11
CA MET A 113 2.24 11.56 4.84
C MET A 113 3.38 11.77 3.84
N ARG A 114 4.10 12.90 3.96
CA ARG A 114 5.19 13.28 3.07
C ARG A 114 6.48 13.53 3.84
N ILE A 115 7.57 12.94 3.38
CA ILE A 115 8.90 13.00 4.05
C ILE A 115 9.97 13.38 3.03
N LEU A 116 10.93 14.20 3.46
CA LEU A 116 12.11 14.58 2.67
C LEU A 116 13.16 13.47 2.78
N LEU A 117 13.53 12.86 1.66
CA LEU A 117 14.53 11.78 1.63
C LEU A 117 15.94 12.28 1.32
N ALA A 118 16.06 13.26 0.42
CA ALA A 118 17.34 13.86 0.04
C ALA A 118 17.17 15.34 -0.22
N LYS A 119 17.96 16.16 0.48
CA LYS A 119 17.90 17.61 0.37
C LYS A 119 18.76 18.10 -0.80
N GLY A 120 18.17 18.93 -1.65
CA GLY A 120 18.84 19.61 -2.75
C GLY A 120 19.88 20.61 -2.26
N GLY A 121 21.00 20.66 -2.99
CA GLY A 121 22.13 21.53 -2.68
C GLY A 121 21.79 23.01 -2.78
N ASN A 122 22.38 23.82 -1.90
CA ASN A 122 22.20 25.27 -1.93
C ASN A 122 22.87 25.91 -3.14
N GLY A 123 22.24 26.96 -3.67
CA GLY A 123 22.83 27.79 -4.72
C GLY A 123 24.06 28.55 -4.24
N GLY A 124 25.05 28.68 -5.12
CA GLY A 124 26.28 29.42 -4.86
C GLY A 124 26.06 30.93 -5.01
N TRP A 125 26.67 31.71 -4.12
CA TRP A 125 26.60 33.16 -4.18
C TRP A 125 27.45 33.73 -5.33
N GLY A 126 26.86 34.63 -6.11
CA GLY A 126 27.52 35.39 -7.16
C GLY A 126 28.43 36.49 -6.59
N ASN A 127 29.24 37.09 -7.44
CA ASN A 127 30.19 38.12 -6.99
C ASN A 127 29.49 39.39 -6.48
N LEU A 128 28.24 39.65 -6.87
CA LEU A 128 27.44 40.75 -6.33
C LEU A 128 27.20 40.59 -4.81
N HIS A 129 27.03 39.37 -4.32
CA HIS A 129 26.76 39.07 -2.91
C HIS A 129 27.92 39.45 -1.99
N PHE A 130 29.16 39.40 -2.50
CA PHE A 130 30.38 39.71 -1.75
C PHE A 130 30.77 41.20 -1.79
N LYS A 131 29.97 42.04 -2.45
CA LYS A 131 30.26 43.47 -2.56
C LYS A 131 30.14 44.13 -1.19
N GLY A 132 31.20 44.80 -0.76
CA GLY A 132 31.21 45.54 0.51
C GLY A 132 32.05 46.81 0.43
N PRO A 133 32.12 47.61 1.52
CA PRO A 133 32.86 48.87 1.56
C PRO A 133 34.34 48.73 1.16
N VAL A 134 34.96 47.61 1.55
CA VAL A 134 36.36 47.29 1.25
C VAL A 134 36.51 46.52 -0.07
N ASN A 135 35.62 45.55 -0.34
CA ASN A 135 35.66 44.73 -1.55
C ASN A 135 34.61 45.21 -2.57
N GLN A 136 34.92 46.31 -3.27
CA GLN A 136 33.99 46.98 -4.18
C GLN A 136 33.75 46.20 -5.50
N ALA A 137 34.71 45.38 -5.91
CA ALA A 137 34.67 44.61 -7.15
C ALA A 137 35.15 43.16 -6.92
N PRO A 138 34.37 42.33 -6.20
CA PRO A 138 34.72 40.93 -5.96
C PRO A 138 34.88 40.17 -7.27
N LYS A 139 35.97 39.39 -7.39
CA LYS A 139 36.31 38.59 -8.58
C LYS A 139 36.10 37.09 -8.37
N TYR A 140 35.37 36.72 -7.32
CA TYR A 140 35.07 35.34 -6.98
C TYR A 140 33.58 35.18 -6.75
N ALA A 141 33.11 33.94 -6.93
CA ALA A 141 31.76 33.49 -6.64
C ALA A 141 31.88 32.10 -5.99
N ASN A 142 30.89 31.72 -5.20
CA ASN A 142 30.83 30.38 -4.62
C ASN A 142 30.23 29.41 -5.64
N PRO A 143 30.76 28.17 -5.72
CA PRO A 143 30.07 27.10 -6.41
C PRO A 143 28.74 26.79 -5.67
N GLY A 144 27.81 26.13 -6.37
CA GLY A 144 26.67 25.53 -5.71
C GLY A 144 27.11 24.32 -4.89
N GLN A 145 26.36 23.99 -3.85
CA GLN A 145 26.62 22.79 -3.05
C GLN A 145 26.13 21.55 -3.80
N ASP A 146 26.83 20.44 -3.58
CA ASP A 146 26.41 19.16 -4.12
C ASP A 146 25.10 18.70 -3.48
N GLY A 147 24.25 18.05 -4.27
CA GLY A 147 23.07 17.36 -3.76
C GLY A 147 23.45 16.06 -3.07
N GLU A 148 22.58 15.58 -2.20
CA GLU A 148 22.67 14.26 -1.61
C GLU A 148 22.26 13.16 -2.61
N GLU A 149 22.99 12.04 -2.59
CA GLU A 149 22.66 10.82 -3.30
C GLU A 149 22.81 9.61 -2.38
N ARG A 150 21.90 8.65 -2.49
CA ARG A 150 21.95 7.40 -1.73
C ARG A 150 21.11 6.31 -2.37
N TRP A 151 21.45 5.06 -2.07
CA TRP A 151 20.60 3.91 -2.36
C TRP A 151 19.68 3.67 -1.17
N ILE A 152 18.40 3.50 -1.43
CA ILE A 152 17.41 3.16 -0.41
C ILE A 152 16.65 1.89 -0.81
N TRP A 153 16.11 1.22 0.20
CA TRP A 153 15.18 0.13 0.03
C TRP A 153 13.79 0.59 0.44
N LEU A 154 12.83 0.42 -0.46
CA LEU A 154 11.42 0.52 -0.09
C LEU A 154 10.94 -0.89 0.23
N ARG A 155 10.33 -1.05 1.40
CA ARG A 155 9.71 -2.30 1.85
C ARG A 155 8.27 -2.00 2.20
N LEU A 156 7.34 -2.59 1.46
CA LEU A 156 5.92 -2.51 1.84
C LEU A 156 5.69 -3.48 3.00
N LYS A 157 5.23 -2.97 4.15
CA LYS A 157 4.66 -3.83 5.19
C LYS A 157 3.43 -4.47 4.57
N LEU A 158 3.47 -5.78 4.32
CA LEU A 158 2.35 -6.45 3.67
C LEU A 158 1.09 -6.29 4.50
N ILE A 159 0.03 -5.89 3.80
CA ILE A 159 -1.33 -5.89 4.27
C ILE A 159 -2.02 -6.94 3.41
N ALA A 160 -2.56 -7.98 4.04
CA ALA A 160 -3.54 -8.80 3.36
C ALA A 160 -4.79 -7.95 3.21
N ASP A 161 -5.26 -7.73 1.97
CA ASP A 161 -6.53 -7.03 1.76
C ASP A 161 -7.69 -7.86 2.34
N VAL A 162 -7.58 -9.19 2.29
CA VAL A 162 -8.58 -10.14 2.79
C VAL A 162 -7.90 -11.27 3.57
N GLY A 163 -8.45 -11.63 4.72
CA GLY A 163 -8.00 -12.76 5.53
C GLY A 163 -8.88 -14.00 5.38
N LEU A 164 -8.31 -15.21 5.35
CA LEU A 164 -9.05 -16.48 5.44
C LEU A 164 -8.99 -17.01 6.87
N VAL A 165 -10.15 -17.25 7.46
CA VAL A 165 -10.32 -17.89 8.77
C VAL A 165 -11.16 -19.15 8.64
N GLY A 166 -11.01 -20.06 9.61
CA GLY A 166 -11.64 -21.38 9.58
C GLY A 166 -10.79 -22.45 10.24
N LEU A 167 -11.45 -23.52 10.68
CA LEU A 167 -10.82 -24.66 11.35
C LEU A 167 -9.76 -25.36 10.48
N PRO A 168 -8.89 -26.19 11.08
CA PRO A 168 -8.01 -27.07 10.33
C PRO A 168 -8.86 -27.94 9.39
N ASN A 169 -8.43 -28.10 8.14
CA ASN A 169 -9.14 -28.85 7.10
C ASN A 169 -10.42 -28.21 6.53
N ALA A 170 -10.75 -26.97 6.91
CA ALA A 170 -11.81 -26.18 6.25
C ALA A 170 -11.57 -25.95 4.74
N GLY A 171 -10.38 -26.30 4.25
CA GLY A 171 -10.00 -26.17 2.85
C GLY A 171 -9.40 -24.81 2.51
N LYS A 172 -8.92 -24.05 3.51
CA LYS A 172 -8.28 -22.72 3.33
C LYS A 172 -7.19 -22.71 2.28
N SER A 173 -6.23 -23.65 2.37
CA SER A 173 -5.12 -23.72 1.41
C SER A 173 -5.57 -24.13 0.00
N THR A 174 -6.57 -25.01 -0.10
CA THR A 174 -7.17 -25.40 -1.39
C THR A 174 -7.92 -24.22 -2.01
N PHE A 175 -8.71 -23.50 -1.21
CA PHE A 175 -9.41 -22.30 -1.64
C PHE A 175 -8.43 -21.21 -2.09
N LEU A 176 -7.38 -20.95 -1.31
CA LEU A 176 -6.32 -19.99 -1.66
C LEU A 176 -5.64 -20.35 -2.98
N ALA A 177 -5.38 -21.64 -3.23
CA ALA A 177 -4.81 -22.12 -4.47
C ALA A 177 -5.77 -21.95 -5.66
N ALA A 178 -7.07 -22.16 -5.47
CA ALA A 178 -8.09 -21.97 -6.49
C ALA A 178 -8.36 -20.48 -6.80
N ALA A 179 -8.31 -19.63 -5.78
CA ALA A 179 -8.52 -18.20 -5.88
C ALA A 179 -7.35 -17.43 -6.50
N SER A 180 -6.14 -17.99 -6.42
CA SER A 180 -4.91 -17.29 -6.81
C SER A 180 -4.53 -17.58 -8.27
N ALA A 181 -4.35 -16.52 -9.07
CA ALA A 181 -3.90 -16.63 -10.46
C ALA A 181 -2.44 -17.14 -10.58
N ALA A 182 -1.69 -17.12 -9.48
CA ALA A 182 -0.36 -17.70 -9.34
C ALA A 182 -0.35 -18.77 -8.24
N LYS A 183 0.61 -19.71 -8.27
CA LYS A 183 0.80 -20.64 -7.14
C LYS A 183 0.94 -19.83 -5.84
N PRO A 184 0.21 -20.19 -4.76
CA PRO A 184 0.35 -19.56 -3.45
C PRO A 184 1.83 -19.47 -3.07
N LYS A 185 2.25 -18.29 -2.61
CA LYS A 185 3.61 -18.10 -2.16
C LYS A 185 3.65 -18.28 -0.66
N ILE A 186 4.49 -19.23 -0.25
CA ILE A 186 4.96 -19.34 1.13
C ILE A 186 5.88 -18.14 1.35
N ALA A 187 5.53 -17.27 2.30
CA ALA A 187 6.22 -16.01 2.49
C ALA A 187 6.90 -15.96 3.86
N ASP A 188 8.19 -16.26 3.88
CA ASP A 188 9.02 -16.32 5.09
C ASP A 188 9.33 -14.90 5.61
N TYR A 189 8.40 -14.31 6.34
CA TYR A 189 8.57 -12.99 6.92
C TYR A 189 9.39 -13.05 8.22
N PRO A 190 10.29 -12.08 8.48
CA PRO A 190 11.15 -12.09 9.67
C PRO A 190 10.40 -12.01 11.01
N PHE A 191 9.10 -11.72 10.97
CA PHE A 191 8.22 -11.54 12.13
C PHE A 191 7.18 -12.65 12.28
N THR A 192 7.16 -13.68 11.41
CA THR A 192 6.21 -14.79 11.49
C THR A 192 6.90 -16.04 12.00
N THR A 193 6.37 -16.67 13.05
CA THR A 193 6.81 -18.00 13.52
C THR A 193 6.23 -19.13 12.68
N LEU A 194 5.05 -18.91 12.07
CA LEU A 194 4.42 -19.78 11.08
C LEU A 194 4.33 -19.02 9.76
N THR A 195 4.91 -19.58 8.70
CA THR A 195 4.90 -18.94 7.39
C THR A 195 3.48 -18.86 6.82
N PRO A 196 2.87 -17.67 6.67
CA PRO A 196 1.52 -17.57 6.12
C PRO A 196 1.53 -17.87 4.63
N ASN A 197 0.44 -18.47 4.14
CA ASN A 197 0.23 -18.67 2.73
C ASN A 197 -0.46 -17.43 2.15
N LEU A 198 0.19 -16.78 1.17
CA LEU A 198 -0.38 -15.64 0.46
C LEU A 198 -0.75 -16.03 -0.97
N GLY A 199 -1.93 -15.59 -1.39
CA GLY A 199 -2.47 -15.75 -2.73
C GLY A 199 -2.77 -14.38 -3.33
N VAL A 200 -2.48 -14.22 -4.62
CA VAL A 200 -2.84 -13.01 -5.35
C VAL A 200 -4.07 -13.33 -6.17
N VAL A 201 -5.13 -12.60 -5.89
CA VAL A 201 -6.39 -12.73 -6.62
C VAL A 201 -6.38 -11.70 -7.75
N ASP A 202 -6.59 -12.18 -8.98
CA ASP A 202 -6.66 -11.36 -10.21
C ASP A 202 -7.99 -11.68 -10.91
N LEU A 203 -9.02 -10.87 -10.64
CA LEU A 203 -10.36 -11.04 -11.22
C LEU A 203 -10.51 -10.32 -12.56
N SER A 204 -9.81 -9.20 -12.74
CA SER A 204 -9.74 -8.41 -13.97
C SER A 204 -8.56 -7.42 -13.94
N SER A 205 -8.34 -6.68 -15.04
CA SER A 205 -7.20 -5.75 -15.18
C SER A 205 -7.08 -4.69 -14.07
N SER A 206 -8.17 -4.36 -13.39
CA SER A 206 -8.23 -3.40 -12.29
C SER A 206 -8.70 -4.00 -10.96
N GLU A 207 -9.05 -5.29 -10.92
CA GLU A 207 -9.60 -5.96 -9.74
C GLU A 207 -8.58 -6.95 -9.17
N ARG A 208 -7.67 -6.41 -8.36
CA ARG A 208 -6.57 -7.17 -7.75
C ARG A 208 -6.46 -6.88 -6.26
N PHE A 209 -6.25 -7.94 -5.50
CA PHE A 209 -6.06 -7.86 -4.06
C PHE A 209 -5.27 -9.08 -3.54
N VAL A 210 -4.77 -8.96 -2.32
CA VAL A 210 -3.99 -10.00 -1.63
C VAL A 210 -4.87 -10.74 -0.64
N LEU A 211 -4.94 -12.06 -0.79
CA LEU A 211 -5.60 -12.97 0.13
C LEU A 211 -4.54 -13.65 1.00
N ALA A 212 -4.73 -13.62 2.32
CA ALA A 212 -3.86 -14.32 3.27
C ALA A 212 -4.60 -15.44 3.98
N ASP A 213 -4.01 -16.63 4.00
CA ASP A 213 -4.36 -17.63 4.99
C ASP A 213 -3.86 -17.16 6.35
N ILE A 214 -4.72 -17.18 7.36
CA ILE A 214 -4.37 -16.87 8.75
C ILE A 214 -4.18 -18.21 9.45
N PRO A 215 -2.97 -18.80 9.39
CA PRO A 215 -2.67 -20.00 10.16
C PRO A 215 -2.65 -19.65 11.65
N GLY A 216 -3.15 -20.56 12.49
CA GLY A 216 -2.79 -20.55 13.91
C GLY A 216 -3.55 -19.59 14.84
N LEU A 217 -4.84 -19.32 14.62
CA LEU A 217 -5.69 -18.89 15.75
C LEU A 217 -5.83 -20.00 16.82
N ILE A 218 -5.50 -21.25 16.45
CA ILE A 218 -6.07 -22.47 17.04
C ILE A 218 -5.12 -23.21 17.99
N GLU A 219 -3.83 -22.88 18.08
CA GLU A 219 -2.92 -23.53 19.06
C GLU A 219 -1.85 -22.55 19.59
N GLY A 220 -2.09 -21.96 20.77
CA GLY A 220 -1.05 -21.32 21.59
C GLY A 220 -0.72 -19.85 21.33
N ALA A 221 -1.44 -19.14 20.47
CA ALA A 221 -1.17 -17.71 20.23
C ALA A 221 -1.59 -16.78 21.40
N SER A 222 -2.36 -17.27 22.38
CA SER A 222 -2.66 -16.58 23.63
C SER A 222 -1.58 -16.75 24.73
N GLU A 223 -0.72 -17.78 24.67
CA GLU A 223 0.29 -18.07 25.70
C GLU A 223 1.75 -17.77 25.27
N GLY A 224 1.99 -17.45 23.99
CA GLY A 224 3.34 -17.34 23.41
C GLY A 224 3.79 -15.93 22.99
N ALA A 225 4.53 -15.25 23.86
CA ALA A 225 5.65 -14.35 23.51
C ALA A 225 5.42 -13.21 22.47
N GLY A 226 4.31 -12.46 22.49
CA GLY A 226 4.21 -11.15 21.80
C GLY A 226 4.47 -11.12 20.28
N LEU A 227 4.54 -12.30 19.63
CA LEU A 227 4.83 -12.51 18.21
C LEU A 227 3.53 -12.66 17.39
N GLY A 228 2.48 -13.24 17.99
CA GLY A 228 1.14 -13.33 17.40
C GLY A 228 0.49 -11.96 17.20
N THR A 229 0.68 -11.03 18.15
CA THR A 229 0.10 -9.67 18.13
C THR A 229 0.55 -8.85 16.91
N ARG A 230 1.78 -9.02 16.41
CA ARG A 230 2.27 -8.28 15.22
C ARG A 230 1.71 -8.83 13.91
N PHE A 231 1.61 -10.15 13.78
CA PHE A 231 0.98 -10.79 12.61
C PHE A 231 -0.53 -10.50 12.57
N LEU A 232 -1.19 -10.58 13.72
CA LEU A 232 -2.61 -10.23 13.86
C LEU A 232 -2.83 -8.74 13.61
N GLY A 233 -1.93 -7.85 14.03
CA GLY A 233 -1.93 -6.43 13.64
C GLY A 233 -1.89 -6.16 12.14
N HIS A 234 -1.39 -7.11 11.33
CA HIS A 234 -1.45 -7.02 9.87
C HIS A 234 -2.78 -7.54 9.30
N VAL A 235 -3.38 -8.53 9.94
CA VAL A 235 -4.75 -9.00 9.65
C VAL A 235 -5.80 -7.98 10.08
N GLU A 236 -5.55 -7.22 11.15
CA GLU A 236 -6.36 -6.06 11.60
C GLU A 236 -6.49 -4.98 10.52
N ARG A 237 -5.59 -4.94 9.53
CA ARG A 237 -5.67 -4.03 8.39
C ARG A 237 -6.42 -4.58 7.18
N SER A 238 -6.78 -5.87 7.17
CA SER A 238 -7.64 -6.44 6.12
C SER A 238 -8.99 -5.75 6.06
N ALA A 239 -9.56 -5.59 4.87
CA ALA A 239 -10.87 -5.00 4.71
C ALA A 239 -11.98 -5.92 5.23
N THR A 240 -11.80 -7.24 5.04
CA THR A 240 -12.80 -8.24 5.39
C THR A 240 -12.13 -9.60 5.67
N LEU A 241 -12.84 -10.45 6.40
CA LEU A 241 -12.48 -11.84 6.63
C LEU A 241 -13.42 -12.75 5.83
N ILE A 242 -12.88 -13.75 5.16
CA ILE A 242 -13.64 -14.86 4.60
C ILE A 242 -13.55 -16.01 5.61
N HIS A 243 -14.71 -16.37 6.18
CA HIS A 243 -14.81 -17.47 7.11
C HIS A 243 -15.24 -18.73 6.36
N LEU A 244 -14.29 -19.65 6.19
CA LEU A 244 -14.52 -20.94 5.54
C LEU A 244 -14.92 -22.00 6.55
N ILE A 245 -16.06 -22.63 6.30
CA ILE A 245 -16.59 -23.77 7.07
C ILE A 245 -16.68 -24.98 6.16
N ASP A 246 -16.27 -26.13 6.68
CA ASP A 246 -16.34 -27.40 5.95
C ASP A 246 -17.75 -27.99 6.00
N ALA A 247 -18.44 -28.07 4.86
CA ALA A 247 -19.78 -28.66 4.77
C ALA A 247 -19.82 -30.14 5.16
N THR A 248 -18.70 -30.86 5.06
CA THR A 248 -18.63 -32.29 5.36
C THR A 248 -18.56 -32.59 6.85
N GLN A 249 -18.43 -31.58 7.70
CA GLN A 249 -18.41 -31.76 9.15
C GLN A 249 -19.81 -32.01 9.71
N GLU A 250 -19.88 -32.88 10.72
CA GLU A 250 -21.15 -33.20 11.39
C GLU A 250 -21.75 -31.98 12.08
N ASN A 251 -20.93 -31.11 12.68
CA ASN A 251 -21.37 -29.92 13.41
C ASN A 251 -20.78 -28.65 12.80
N VAL A 252 -21.49 -28.07 11.82
CA VAL A 252 -21.07 -26.82 11.15
C VAL A 252 -21.32 -25.59 12.02
N ALA A 253 -22.37 -25.62 12.84
CA ALA A 253 -22.66 -24.59 13.84
C ALA A 253 -21.51 -24.44 14.85
N GLY A 254 -21.06 -25.56 15.42
CA GLY A 254 -19.96 -25.55 16.39
C GLY A 254 -18.63 -25.10 15.78
N ALA A 255 -18.39 -25.40 14.50
CA ALA A 255 -17.21 -24.90 13.78
C ALA A 255 -17.23 -23.37 13.66
N TYR A 256 -18.39 -22.79 13.34
CA TYR A 256 -18.60 -21.34 13.30
C TYR A 256 -18.36 -20.71 14.68
N GLU A 257 -19.05 -21.20 15.71
CA GLU A 257 -18.97 -20.66 17.08
C GLU A 257 -17.55 -20.73 17.65
N THR A 258 -16.81 -21.81 17.35
CA THR A 258 -15.43 -21.98 17.80
C THR A 258 -14.53 -20.86 17.25
N ILE A 259 -14.56 -20.65 15.93
CA ILE A 259 -13.75 -19.60 15.28
C ILE A 259 -14.22 -18.21 15.72
N ARG A 260 -15.53 -18.02 15.90
CA ARG A 260 -16.06 -16.74 16.37
C ARG A 260 -15.60 -16.39 17.79
N GLY A 261 -15.66 -17.35 18.71
CA GLY A 261 -15.14 -17.20 20.06
C GLY A 261 -13.63 -16.95 20.08
N GLU A 262 -12.87 -17.56 19.16
CA GLU A 262 -11.45 -17.25 18.97
C GLU A 262 -11.24 -15.80 18.52
N LEU A 263 -11.95 -15.34 17.49
CA LEU A 263 -11.84 -13.97 16.99
C LEU A 263 -12.15 -12.94 18.09
N GLU A 264 -13.18 -13.18 18.90
CA GLU A 264 -13.56 -12.33 20.04
C GLU A 264 -12.50 -12.34 21.15
N ALA A 265 -11.87 -13.48 21.42
CA ALA A 265 -10.84 -13.59 22.45
C ALA A 265 -9.53 -12.85 22.10
N TYR A 266 -9.25 -12.61 20.82
CA TYR A 266 -8.02 -11.91 20.39
C TYR A 266 -8.12 -10.39 20.39
N GLY A 267 -9.31 -9.80 20.23
CA GLY A 267 -9.52 -8.36 20.39
C GLY A 267 -10.68 -7.79 19.57
N ASP A 268 -11.22 -6.67 20.06
CA ASP A 268 -12.44 -6.01 19.54
C ASP A 268 -12.34 -5.68 18.03
N GLU A 269 -11.16 -5.29 17.52
CA GLU A 269 -11.00 -4.88 16.11
C GLU A 269 -11.12 -6.03 15.09
N LEU A 270 -10.85 -7.28 15.47
CA LEU A 270 -11.02 -8.43 14.55
C LEU A 270 -12.45 -8.93 14.53
N ALA A 271 -13.11 -8.91 15.70
CA ALA A 271 -14.50 -9.32 15.85
C ALA A 271 -15.45 -8.39 15.09
N ASP A 272 -15.21 -7.08 15.11
CA ASP A 272 -16.07 -6.08 14.47
C ASP A 272 -15.89 -5.96 12.95
N LYS A 273 -14.98 -6.75 12.34
CA LYS A 273 -14.75 -6.73 10.90
C LYS A 273 -15.91 -7.33 10.12
N ALA A 274 -16.13 -6.78 8.93
CA ALA A 274 -16.99 -7.38 7.92
C ALA A 274 -16.54 -8.82 7.64
N GLU A 275 -17.44 -9.78 7.89
CA GLU A 275 -17.22 -11.21 7.73
C GLU A 275 -18.06 -11.73 6.57
N ILE A 276 -17.43 -12.45 5.65
CA ILE A 276 -18.12 -13.17 4.56
C ILE A 276 -18.07 -14.65 4.89
N LEU A 277 -19.22 -15.18 5.32
CA LEU A 277 -19.38 -16.58 5.65
C LEU A 277 -19.48 -17.43 4.38
N ALA A 278 -18.66 -18.48 4.30
CA ALA A 278 -18.60 -19.37 3.15
C ALA A 278 -18.57 -20.84 3.56
N LEU A 279 -19.55 -21.60 3.06
CA LEU A 279 -19.64 -23.04 3.22
C LEU A 279 -18.90 -23.72 2.06
N ASN A 280 -17.81 -24.42 2.39
CA ASN A 280 -16.87 -25.02 1.45
C ASN A 280 -17.08 -26.54 1.31
N LYS A 281 -16.55 -27.12 0.23
CA LYS A 281 -16.66 -28.55 -0.14
C LYS A 281 -18.09 -29.01 -0.46
N ILE A 282 -18.91 -28.11 -1.01
CA ILE A 282 -20.29 -28.44 -1.42
C ILE A 282 -20.36 -29.55 -2.48
N ASP A 283 -19.26 -29.81 -3.20
CA ASP A 283 -19.14 -30.88 -4.18
C ASP A 283 -19.20 -32.29 -3.57
N ALA A 284 -19.01 -32.41 -2.25
CA ALA A 284 -19.02 -33.68 -1.54
C ALA A 284 -20.39 -34.04 -0.93
N LEU A 285 -21.41 -33.18 -1.06
CA LEU A 285 -22.73 -33.37 -0.48
C LEU A 285 -23.82 -33.41 -1.54
N ASP A 286 -24.91 -34.13 -1.24
CA ASP A 286 -26.16 -34.05 -1.98
C ASP A 286 -26.97 -32.80 -1.60
N GLU A 287 -27.97 -32.47 -2.42
CA GLU A 287 -28.77 -31.25 -2.27
C GLU A 287 -29.59 -31.20 -0.97
N GLU A 288 -30.03 -32.35 -0.45
CA GLU A 288 -30.84 -32.44 0.77
C GLU A 288 -29.96 -32.16 2.00
N THR A 289 -28.83 -32.85 2.12
CA THR A 289 -27.87 -32.63 3.20
C THR A 289 -27.28 -31.21 3.16
N LEU A 290 -27.02 -30.67 1.96
CA LEU A 290 -26.52 -29.31 1.81
C LEU A 290 -27.52 -28.27 2.32
N ALA A 291 -28.82 -28.44 2.03
CA ALA A 291 -29.86 -27.54 2.50
C ALA A 291 -29.98 -27.54 4.04
N GLU A 292 -29.86 -28.71 4.67
CA GLU A 292 -29.82 -28.83 6.13
C GLU A 292 -28.64 -28.07 6.73
N LYS A 293 -27.45 -28.22 6.15
CA LYS A 293 -26.23 -27.54 6.63
C LYS A 293 -26.28 -26.02 6.45
N ILE A 294 -26.92 -25.54 5.37
CA ILE A 294 -27.17 -24.11 5.18
C ILE A 294 -28.09 -23.58 6.28
N ALA A 295 -29.21 -24.25 6.54
CA ALA A 295 -30.17 -23.83 7.56
C ALA A 295 -29.57 -23.86 8.97
N GLU A 296 -28.78 -24.89 9.29
CA GLU A 296 -28.05 -25.01 10.56
C GLU A 296 -27.11 -23.81 10.79
N LEU A 297 -26.35 -23.44 9.75
CA LEU A 297 -25.38 -22.35 9.83
C LEU A 297 -26.06 -20.97 9.82
N GLU A 298 -27.13 -20.79 9.05
CA GLU A 298 -27.94 -19.57 9.04
C GLU A 298 -28.60 -19.33 10.41
N ALA A 299 -29.07 -20.39 11.08
CA ALA A 299 -29.71 -20.27 12.39
C ALA A 299 -28.77 -19.74 13.49
N VAL A 300 -27.47 -20.04 13.40
CA VAL A 300 -26.48 -19.64 14.40
C VAL A 300 -25.80 -18.33 14.05
N SER A 301 -25.47 -18.12 12.77
CA SER A 301 -24.76 -16.91 12.33
C SER A 301 -25.67 -15.73 12.02
N GLY A 302 -26.95 -15.99 11.69
CA GLY A 302 -27.87 -14.97 11.16
C GLY A 302 -27.50 -14.48 9.75
N ILE A 303 -26.49 -15.09 9.10
CA ILE A 303 -25.97 -14.69 7.80
C ILE A 303 -26.13 -15.85 6.82
N LYS A 304 -26.64 -15.55 5.63
CA LYS A 304 -26.71 -16.51 4.53
C LYS A 304 -25.31 -16.89 4.02
N PRO A 305 -24.85 -18.14 4.20
CA PRO A 305 -23.51 -18.53 3.78
C PRO A 305 -23.42 -18.59 2.26
N ARG A 306 -22.27 -18.16 1.72
CA ARG A 306 -21.94 -18.34 0.32
C ARG A 306 -21.47 -19.78 0.09
N LEU A 307 -21.96 -20.40 -0.97
CA LEU A 307 -21.61 -21.78 -1.30
C LEU A 307 -20.39 -21.81 -2.20
N VAL A 308 -19.33 -22.50 -1.77
CA VAL A 308 -18.08 -22.61 -2.52
C VAL A 308 -17.53 -24.03 -2.56
N SER A 309 -16.78 -24.33 -3.61
CA SER A 309 -15.95 -25.52 -3.69
C SER A 309 -14.58 -25.12 -4.22
N GLY A 310 -13.58 -25.17 -3.35
CA GLY A 310 -12.19 -24.92 -3.75
C GLY A 310 -11.64 -25.93 -4.77
N VAL A 311 -12.24 -27.12 -4.89
CA VAL A 311 -11.77 -28.16 -5.82
C VAL A 311 -12.40 -27.98 -7.20
N SER A 312 -13.72 -27.79 -7.27
CA SER A 312 -14.43 -27.62 -8.55
C SER A 312 -14.33 -26.18 -9.09
N GLY A 313 -14.02 -25.20 -8.23
CA GLY A 313 -14.03 -23.78 -8.54
C GLY A 313 -15.41 -23.13 -8.45
N GLN A 314 -16.47 -23.90 -8.14
CA GLN A 314 -17.83 -23.39 -8.02
C GLN A 314 -17.92 -22.33 -6.91
N GLY A 315 -18.53 -21.18 -7.22
CA GLY A 315 -18.79 -20.08 -6.27
C GLY A 315 -17.56 -19.28 -5.82
N VAL A 316 -16.34 -19.70 -6.20
CA VAL A 316 -15.09 -19.06 -5.78
C VAL A 316 -15.00 -17.63 -6.34
N THR A 317 -15.33 -17.42 -7.61
CA THR A 317 -15.23 -16.10 -8.26
C THR A 317 -16.22 -15.11 -7.65
N GLU A 318 -17.44 -15.55 -7.38
CA GLU A 318 -18.50 -14.75 -6.76
C GLU A 318 -18.12 -14.34 -5.33
N LEU A 319 -17.53 -15.26 -4.56
CA LEU A 319 -17.04 -14.97 -3.21
C LEU A 319 -15.91 -13.95 -3.24
N LEU A 320 -14.95 -14.11 -4.16
CA LEU A 320 -13.82 -13.18 -4.29
C LEU A 320 -14.27 -11.78 -4.75
N ARG A 321 -15.28 -11.69 -5.61
CA ARG A 321 -15.89 -10.39 -5.98
C ARG A 321 -16.60 -9.74 -4.80
N ALA A 322 -17.29 -10.53 -3.96
CA ALA A 322 -17.88 -10.00 -2.74
C ALA A 322 -16.82 -9.46 -1.78
N ALA A 323 -15.71 -10.19 -1.61
CA ALA A 323 -14.57 -9.73 -0.82
C ALA A 323 -13.93 -8.46 -1.41
N TYR A 324 -13.75 -8.40 -2.73
CA TYR A 324 -13.22 -7.22 -3.40
C TYR A 324 -14.11 -5.98 -3.25
N ARG A 325 -15.44 -6.15 -3.19
CA ARG A 325 -16.35 -5.04 -2.88
C ARG A 325 -16.09 -4.46 -1.49
N GLN A 326 -15.92 -5.31 -0.48
CA GLN A 326 -15.57 -4.86 0.87
C GLN A 326 -14.21 -4.15 0.90
N VAL A 327 -13.25 -4.66 0.14
CA VAL A 327 -11.96 -4.00 -0.07
C VAL A 327 -12.14 -2.60 -0.69
N ARG A 328 -13.05 -2.43 -1.66
CA ARG A 328 -13.34 -1.13 -2.27
C ARG A 328 -14.08 -0.16 -1.35
N ILE A 329 -15.03 -0.65 -0.55
CA ILE A 329 -15.73 0.17 0.46
C ILE A 329 -14.72 0.69 1.48
N ARG A 330 -13.86 -0.19 2.01
CA ARG A 330 -12.74 0.17 2.90
C ARG A 330 -11.79 1.20 2.26
N ARG A 331 -11.58 1.12 0.94
CA ARG A 331 -10.76 2.06 0.15
C ARG A 331 -11.43 3.41 -0.11
N GLY A 332 -12.71 3.60 0.26
CA GLY A 332 -13.47 4.80 -0.05
C GLY A 332 -13.87 4.92 -1.53
N ASP A 333 -13.70 3.84 -2.31
CA ASP A 333 -14.02 3.82 -3.74
C ASP A 333 -15.52 3.60 -4.00
N LEU A 334 -16.27 3.15 -2.99
CA LEU A 334 -17.71 2.90 -3.00
C LEU A 334 -18.29 3.41 -1.68
N GLU A 335 -19.46 4.06 -1.73
CA GLU A 335 -20.24 4.37 -0.53
C GLU A 335 -20.81 3.07 0.06
N GLU A 336 -20.86 2.94 1.39
CA GLU A 336 -21.60 1.86 2.04
C GLU A 336 -23.08 2.00 1.67
N GLU A 337 -23.56 1.16 0.75
CA GLU A 337 -24.99 0.91 0.66
C GLU A 337 -25.38 0.09 1.90
N ILE A 338 -26.01 0.77 2.86
CA ILE A 338 -26.77 0.10 3.92
C ILE A 338 -27.84 -0.71 3.18
N ALA A 339 -27.69 -2.03 3.17
CA ALA A 339 -28.69 -2.94 2.63
C ALA A 339 -29.90 -2.92 3.57
N ASP A 340 -30.79 -1.94 3.36
CA ASP A 340 -32.18 -2.10 3.74
C ASP A 340 -32.80 -3.09 2.75
N ASP A 341 -32.86 -4.37 3.15
CA ASP A 341 -33.78 -5.34 2.59
C ASP A 341 -35.21 -4.84 2.87
N GLU A 342 -35.76 -4.02 1.97
CA GLU A 342 -37.20 -3.94 1.76
C GLU A 342 -37.49 -4.22 0.29
N ASP A 343 -38.19 -5.33 0.07
CA ASP A 343 -38.81 -5.73 -1.20
C ASP A 343 -39.55 -4.56 -1.86
N HIS A 344 -38.90 -3.86 -2.78
CA HIS A 344 -39.62 -3.06 -3.77
C HIS A 344 -40.03 -3.98 -4.92
N VAL A 345 -41.23 -4.55 -4.77
CA VAL A 345 -41.96 -5.13 -5.89
C VAL A 345 -42.23 -3.99 -6.86
N ASP A 346 -41.60 -4.04 -8.04
CA ASP A 346 -41.95 -3.16 -9.16
C ASP A 346 -43.42 -3.40 -9.53
N GLU A 347 -44.31 -2.52 -9.08
CA GLU A 347 -45.66 -2.42 -9.62
C GLU A 347 -45.54 -1.97 -11.08
N THR A 348 -45.78 -2.92 -11.98
CA THR A 348 -45.97 -2.64 -13.41
C THR A 348 -47.17 -1.71 -13.56
N PRO A 349 -47.05 -0.52 -14.20
CA PRO A 349 -48.22 0.31 -14.45
C PRO A 349 -49.08 -0.37 -15.50
N GLY A 350 -50.18 -0.95 -15.04
CA GLY A 350 -51.20 -1.59 -15.84
C GLY A 350 -51.81 -0.65 -16.88
N GLY A 351 -51.85 -1.16 -18.11
CA GLY A 351 -52.93 -1.06 -19.09
C GLY A 351 -53.88 0.13 -19.03
N TRP A 352 -53.77 1.00 -20.03
CA TRP A 352 -54.84 1.90 -20.44
C TRP A 352 -55.93 1.17 -21.23
N THR A 353 -57.21 1.37 -20.87
CA THR A 353 -58.42 1.41 -21.74
C THR A 353 -59.69 1.60 -20.89
N PRO A 354 -60.82 2.14 -21.40
CA PRO A 354 -61.06 2.93 -22.61
C PRO A 354 -61.20 4.45 -22.36
#